data_AF-A0A919CM50-F1
#
_entry.id   AF-A0A919CM50-F1
#
_cell.length_a   1.000
_cell.length_b   1.000
_cell.length_c   1.000
_cell.angle_alpha   90.00
_cell.angle_beta   90.00
_cell.angle_gamma   90.00
#
_symmetry.space_group_name_H-M   'P 1'
#
loop_
_entity.id
_entity.type
_entity.pdbx_description
1 polymer ?
#
loop_
_entity_poly.entity_id
_entity_poly.type
_entity_poly.pdbx_seq_one_letter_code
_entity_poly.pdbx_strand_id
1 'polypeptide(L)'
;MLIGGCSDTVEMTQDREDRLHERVTARWAAINLAQYDEVWAYSTPNFRGVFPKHLYQQKFSQLVNNELTGIEVTSYDSRAAVASVAVRVMAEPTKFASPFAQAAGALPDTIYESWLFVEGDWWYIDRTRKAR
;
A
#
# COMPACT_ATOMS: atom_id res chain seq x y z
N MET A 1 18.18 -4.41 -41.27
CA MET A 1 18.56 -4.01 -39.89
C MET A 1 17.28 -4.08 -39.07
N LEU A 2 17.07 -5.18 -38.33
CA LEU A 2 15.88 -5.38 -37.51
C LEU A 2 16.19 -4.86 -36.11
N ILE A 3 15.55 -3.75 -35.72
CA ILE A 3 15.59 -3.27 -34.34
C ILE A 3 14.57 -4.11 -33.56
N GLY A 4 15.04 -5.18 -32.92
CA GLY A 4 14.25 -5.93 -31.96
C GLY A 4 14.18 -5.14 -30.66
N GLY A 5 13.09 -4.39 -30.45
CA GLY A 5 12.81 -3.79 -29.15
C GLY A 5 12.50 -4.89 -28.15
N CYS A 6 13.36 -5.13 -27.17
CA CYS A 6 12.99 -5.90 -25.98
C CYS A 6 11.84 -5.17 -25.31
N SER A 7 10.64 -5.73 -25.44
CA SER A 7 9.56 -5.43 -24.52
C SER A 7 9.85 -6.28 -23.29
N ASP A 8 10.70 -5.79 -22.39
CA ASP A 8 10.98 -6.48 -21.12
C ASP A 8 9.72 -6.41 -20.25
N THR A 9 8.80 -7.33 -20.50
CA THR A 9 7.63 -7.54 -19.64
C THR A 9 8.04 -8.39 -18.45
N VAL A 10 7.74 -7.93 -17.24
CA VAL A 10 7.85 -8.73 -16.04
C VAL A 10 6.56 -9.55 -15.91
N GLU A 11 6.68 -10.87 -15.83
CA GLU A 11 5.52 -11.76 -15.67
C GLU A 11 5.03 -11.78 -14.21
N MET A 12 3.72 -11.91 -13.96
CA MET A 12 3.24 -12.21 -12.61
C MET A 12 3.28 -13.73 -12.41
N THR A 13 4.15 -14.20 -11.52
CA THR A 13 4.21 -15.60 -11.08
C THR A 13 3.54 -15.74 -9.71
N GLN A 14 3.14 -16.96 -9.34
CA GLN A 14 2.56 -17.21 -8.02
C GLN A 14 3.50 -16.75 -6.89
N ASP A 15 4.80 -17.07 -6.96
CA ASP A 15 5.78 -16.63 -5.96
C ASP A 15 5.85 -15.11 -5.81
N ARG A 16 5.70 -14.36 -6.92
CA ARG A 16 5.68 -12.89 -6.88
C ARG A 16 4.40 -12.38 -6.24
N GLU A 17 3.26 -12.98 -6.55
CA GLU A 17 1.98 -12.63 -5.94
C GLU A 17 1.97 -12.93 -4.44
N ASP A 18 2.46 -14.10 -4.04
CA ASP A 18 2.60 -14.48 -2.63
C ASP A 18 3.52 -13.50 -1.88
N ARG A 19 4.66 -13.15 -2.51
CA ARG A 19 5.57 -12.14 -1.96
C ARG A 19 4.92 -10.76 -1.83
N LEU A 20 4.05 -10.38 -2.76
CA LEU A 20 3.27 -9.14 -2.68
C LEU A 20 2.30 -9.20 -1.49
N HIS A 21 1.58 -10.31 -1.32
CA HIS A 21 0.67 -10.54 -0.20
C HIS A 21 1.38 -10.43 1.15
N GLU A 22 2.56 -11.05 1.29
CA GLU A 22 3.40 -10.93 2.49
C GLU A 22 3.72 -9.47 2.82
N ARG A 23 4.13 -8.71 1.81
CA ARG A 23 4.57 -7.32 2.01
C ARG A 23 3.43 -6.36 2.29
N VAL A 24 2.28 -6.55 1.65
CA VAL A 24 1.05 -5.83 1.98
C VAL A 24 0.67 -6.11 3.43
N THR A 25 0.64 -7.38 3.83
CA THR A 25 0.31 -7.80 5.20
C THR A 25 1.26 -7.17 6.22
N ALA A 26 2.57 -7.25 5.99
CA ALA A 26 3.58 -6.71 6.90
C ALA A 26 3.51 -5.18 7.01
N ARG A 27 3.28 -4.48 5.89
CA ARG A 27 3.08 -3.03 5.89
C ARG A 27 1.83 -2.64 6.71
N TRP A 28 0.73 -3.38 6.55
CA TRP A 28 -0.50 -3.15 7.32
C TRP A 28 -0.34 -3.44 8.82
N ALA A 29 0.42 -4.48 9.18
CA ALA A 29 0.80 -4.72 10.57
C ALA A 29 1.56 -3.53 11.17
N ALA A 30 2.53 -2.97 10.44
CA ALA A 30 3.28 -1.78 10.88
C ALA A 30 2.38 -0.53 11.00
N ILE A 31 1.40 -0.36 10.10
CA ILE A 31 0.40 0.74 10.21
C ILE A 31 -0.39 0.60 11.51
N ASN A 32 -0.87 -0.61 11.83
CA ASN A 32 -1.69 -0.88 13.00
C ASN A 32 -0.91 -0.73 14.32
N LEU A 33 0.40 -1.01 14.29
CA LEU A 33 1.31 -0.80 15.42
C LEU A 33 1.85 0.64 15.50
N ALA A 34 1.38 1.56 14.64
CA ALA A 34 1.87 2.92 14.53
C ALA A 34 3.40 3.02 14.30
N GLN A 35 4.01 1.98 13.71
CA GLN A 35 5.42 1.92 13.35
C GLN A 35 5.65 2.61 12.00
N TYR A 36 5.30 3.89 11.90
CA TYR A 36 5.31 4.63 10.61
C TYR A 36 6.68 4.73 9.97
N ASP A 37 7.73 4.62 10.79
CA ASP A 37 9.10 4.52 10.35
C ASP A 37 9.36 3.26 9.51
N GLU A 38 8.72 2.15 9.88
CA GLU A 38 8.74 0.90 9.15
C GLU A 38 7.81 0.96 7.94
N VAL A 39 6.62 1.58 8.06
CA VAL A 39 5.71 1.78 6.92
C VAL A 39 6.39 2.55 5.79
N TRP A 40 7.16 3.60 6.11
CA TRP A 40 7.96 4.36 5.15
C TRP A 40 8.98 3.49 4.42
N ALA A 41 9.53 2.45 5.06
CA ALA A 41 10.52 1.57 4.44
C ALA A 41 9.95 0.71 3.30
N TYR A 42 8.62 0.48 3.27
CA TYR A 42 7.94 -0.18 2.16
C TYR A 42 7.77 0.71 0.94
N SER A 43 7.88 2.04 1.08
CA SER A 43 7.77 2.98 -0.03
C SER A 43 8.86 2.77 -1.07
N THR A 44 8.55 3.10 -2.32
CA THR A 44 9.52 3.05 -3.42
C THR A 44 10.82 3.80 -3.09
N PRO A 45 11.99 3.30 -3.53
CA PRO A 45 13.26 3.98 -3.32
C PRO A 45 13.25 5.45 -3.78
N ASN A 46 12.62 5.73 -4.92
CA ASN A 46 12.47 7.10 -5.44
C ASN A 46 11.67 7.99 -4.49
N PHE A 47 10.56 7.50 -3.93
CA PHE A 47 9.77 8.27 -2.96
C PHE A 47 10.59 8.54 -1.69
N ARG A 48 11.29 7.53 -1.17
CA ARG A 48 12.16 7.67 0.00
C ARG A 48 13.32 8.64 -0.21
N GLY A 49 13.78 8.81 -1.45
CA GLY A 49 14.80 9.79 -1.82
C GLY A 49 14.34 11.25 -1.77
N VAL A 50 13.03 11.51 -1.84
CA VAL A 50 12.48 12.89 -1.91
C VAL A 50 11.57 13.25 -0.73
N PHE A 51 10.91 12.26 -0.11
CA PHE A 51 9.98 12.49 0.99
C PHE A 51 10.60 12.01 2.31
N PRO A 52 10.91 12.93 3.24
CA PRO A 52 11.65 12.59 4.43
C PRO A 52 10.80 11.76 5.40
N LYS A 53 11.43 10.74 5.99
CA LYS A 53 10.82 9.79 6.92
C LYS A 53 10.00 10.44 8.04
N HIS A 54 10.54 11.48 8.68
CA HIS A 54 9.89 12.15 9.83
C HIS A 54 8.56 12.85 9.49
N LEU A 55 8.31 13.18 8.22
CA LEU A 55 7.02 13.73 7.77
C LEU A 55 6.03 12.63 7.38
N TYR A 56 6.47 11.39 7.22
CA TYR A 56 5.64 10.31 6.67
C TYR A 56 4.48 9.93 7.61
N GLN A 57 4.73 9.95 8.91
CA GLN A 57 3.72 9.76 9.94
C GLN A 57 2.52 10.73 9.82
N GLN A 58 2.72 11.92 9.25
CA GLN A 58 1.64 12.92 9.08
C GLN A 58 0.60 12.51 8.04
N LYS A 59 0.87 11.47 7.24
CA LYS A 59 -0.08 10.92 6.26
C LYS A 59 -1.16 10.04 6.90
N PHE A 60 -0.97 9.60 8.15
CA PHE A 60 -1.86 8.65 8.81
C PHE A 60 -2.86 9.38 9.71
N SER A 61 -4.12 8.92 9.64
CA SER A 61 -5.18 9.38 10.53
C SER A 61 -5.13 8.61 11.84
N GLN A 62 -5.31 9.31 12.97
CA GLN A 62 -5.49 8.68 14.28
C GLN A 62 -6.99 8.47 14.63
N LEU A 63 -7.89 8.73 13.67
CA LEU A 63 -9.33 8.66 13.89
C LEU A 63 -9.90 7.25 13.71
N VAL A 64 -9.15 6.32 13.13
CA VAL A 64 -9.61 4.97 12.80
C VAL A 64 -8.50 3.96 13.07
N ASN A 65 -8.85 2.85 13.70
CA ASN A 65 -8.06 1.62 13.73
C ASN A 65 -8.57 0.70 12.61
N ASN A 66 -7.67 0.10 11.84
CA ASN A 66 -8.05 -0.78 10.73
C ASN A 66 -7.65 -2.22 11.03
N GLU A 67 -8.58 -3.14 10.99
CA GLU A 67 -8.27 -4.57 11.00
C GLU A 67 -8.22 -5.10 9.56
N LEU A 68 -7.11 -5.71 9.16
CA LEU A 68 -6.97 -6.29 7.83
C LEU A 68 -7.87 -7.53 7.69
N THR A 69 -8.80 -7.52 6.74
CA THR A 69 -9.75 -8.63 6.49
C THR A 69 -9.57 -9.30 5.14
N GLY A 70 -8.79 -8.72 4.24
CA GLY A 70 -8.43 -9.39 2.99
C GLY A 70 -7.50 -8.58 2.09
N ILE A 71 -6.81 -9.30 1.20
CA ILE A 71 -5.93 -8.75 0.18
C ILE A 71 -6.30 -9.44 -1.13
N GLU A 72 -6.41 -8.66 -2.20
CA GLU A 72 -6.69 -9.17 -3.54
C GLU A 72 -5.91 -8.37 -4.58
N VAL A 73 -5.13 -9.05 -5.43
CA VAL A 73 -4.52 -8.42 -6.60
C VAL A 73 -5.59 -8.26 -7.67
N THR A 74 -6.01 -7.02 -7.93
CA THR A 74 -7.10 -6.73 -8.86
C THR A 74 -6.64 -6.56 -10.31
N SER A 75 -5.38 -6.18 -10.51
CA SER A 75 -4.79 -6.05 -11.84
C SER A 75 -3.26 -6.01 -11.78
N TYR A 76 -2.62 -6.33 -12.90
CA TYR A 76 -1.17 -6.24 -13.07
C TYR A 76 -0.80 -5.71 -14.45
N ASP A 77 0.04 -4.67 -14.49
CA ASP A 77 0.68 -4.16 -15.69
C ASP A 77 2.10 -4.72 -15.79
N SER A 78 2.30 -5.68 -16.70
CA SER A 78 3.59 -6.35 -16.90
C SER A 78 4.66 -5.47 -17.53
N ARG A 79 4.29 -4.40 -18.24
CA ARG A 79 5.25 -3.46 -18.85
C ARG A 79 5.78 -2.48 -17.82
N ALA A 80 4.93 -2.05 -16.89
CA ALA A 80 5.32 -1.20 -15.77
C ALA A 80 5.80 -2.00 -14.54
N ALA A 81 5.56 -3.31 -14.53
CA ALA A 81 5.72 -4.18 -13.37
C ALA A 81 4.95 -3.67 -12.13
N VAL A 82 3.73 -3.17 -12.34
CA VAL A 82 2.88 -2.58 -11.29
C VAL A 82 1.65 -3.44 -11.03
N ALA A 83 1.44 -3.84 -9.78
CA ALA A 83 0.22 -4.48 -9.32
C ALA A 83 -0.71 -3.46 -8.65
N SER A 84 -2.02 -3.58 -8.90
CA SER A 84 -3.06 -2.92 -8.12
C SER A 84 -3.63 -3.91 -7.12
N VAL A 85 -3.71 -3.51 -5.85
CA VAL A 85 -4.13 -4.36 -4.75
C VAL A 85 -5.33 -3.72 -4.05
N ALA A 86 -6.41 -4.47 -3.91
CA ALA A 86 -7.52 -4.11 -3.03
C ALA A 86 -7.25 -4.68 -1.63
N VAL A 87 -7.12 -3.80 -0.65
CA VAL A 87 -6.97 -4.15 0.75
C VAL A 87 -8.29 -3.91 1.46
N ARG A 88 -8.94 -4.99 1.91
CA ARG A 88 -10.17 -4.94 2.69
C ARG A 88 -9.83 -4.80 4.16
N VAL A 89 -10.50 -3.88 4.83
CA VAL A 89 -10.32 -3.63 6.26
C VAL A 89 -11.67 -3.48 6.97
N MET A 90 -11.68 -3.74 8.26
CA MET A 90 -12.71 -3.23 9.17
C MET A 90 -12.17 -1.99 9.86
N ALA A 91 -12.77 -0.83 9.55
CA ALA A 91 -12.41 0.47 10.08
C ALA A 91 -13.22 0.75 11.35
N GLU A 92 -12.56 0.69 12.51
CA GLU A 92 -13.15 1.01 13.80
C GLU A 92 -12.78 2.45 14.21
N PRO A 93 -13.76 3.33 14.44
CA PRO A 93 -13.52 4.68 14.93
C PRO A 93 -12.81 4.67 16.30
N THR A 94 -11.79 5.51 16.46
CA THR A 94 -11.14 5.70 17.76
C THR A 94 -11.94 6.68 18.64
N LYS A 95 -11.55 6.80 19.91
CA LYS A 95 -12.10 7.82 20.84
C LYS A 95 -11.95 9.27 20.36
N PHE A 96 -11.05 9.51 19.40
CA PHE A 96 -10.82 10.83 18.82
C PHE A 96 -11.73 11.12 17.61
N ALA A 97 -12.44 10.11 17.10
CA ALA A 97 -13.43 10.28 16.06
C ALA A 97 -14.68 11.04 16.58
N SER A 98 -15.49 11.56 15.66
CA SER A 98 -16.74 12.26 16.02
C SER A 98 -17.72 11.32 16.75
N PRO A 99 -18.63 11.84 17.61
CA PRO A 99 -19.65 11.03 18.25
C PRO A 99 -20.53 10.25 17.26
N PHE A 100 -20.80 10.84 16.09
CA PHE A 100 -21.52 10.17 15.02
C PHE A 100 -20.77 8.96 14.48
N ALA A 101 -19.46 9.10 14.24
CA ALA A 101 -18.64 7.97 13.79
C ALA A 101 -18.58 6.87 14.86
N GLN A 102 -18.33 7.23 16.12
CA GLN A 102 -18.31 6.27 17.23
C GLN A 102 -19.65 5.50 17.35
N ALA A 103 -20.78 6.18 17.16
CA ALA A 103 -22.11 5.54 17.18
C ALA A 103 -22.35 4.59 15.99
N ALA A 104 -21.70 4.82 14.84
CA ALA A 104 -21.78 3.94 13.68
C ALA A 104 -21.00 2.63 13.87
N GLY A 105 -19.99 2.62 14.75
CA GLY A 105 -19.16 1.44 15.04
C GLY A 105 -18.22 1.08 13.89
N ALA A 106 -17.73 -0.16 13.90
CA ALA A 106 -16.81 -0.66 12.88
C ALA A 106 -17.51 -0.87 11.54
N LEU A 107 -16.94 -0.32 10.46
CA LEU A 107 -17.48 -0.41 9.10
C LEU A 107 -16.46 -1.04 8.15
N PRO A 108 -16.88 -1.85 7.17
CA PRO A 108 -15.98 -2.35 6.15
C PRO A 108 -15.54 -1.23 5.21
N ASP A 109 -14.27 -1.23 4.82
CA ASP A 109 -13.71 -0.35 3.78
C ASP A 109 -12.77 -1.13 2.84
N THR A 110 -12.54 -0.59 1.65
CA THR A 110 -11.58 -1.14 0.68
C THR A 110 -10.62 -0.05 0.22
N ILE A 111 -9.34 -0.27 0.49
CA ILE A 111 -8.27 0.65 0.16
C ILE A 111 -7.50 0.10 -1.03
N TYR A 112 -7.43 0.88 -2.10
CA TYR A 112 -6.71 0.51 -3.30
C TYR A 112 -5.27 1.02 -3.26
N GLU A 113 -4.33 0.09 -3.30
CA GLU A 113 -2.90 0.32 -3.29
C GLU A 113 -2.28 -0.01 -4.65
N SER A 114 -1.13 0.59 -4.93
CA SER A 114 -0.33 0.25 -6.12
C SER A 114 1.07 -0.11 -5.66
N TRP A 115 1.61 -1.21 -6.19
CA TRP A 115 2.89 -1.79 -5.80
C TRP A 115 3.75 -2.01 -7.04
N LEU A 116 5.00 -1.55 -6.99
CA LEU A 116 5.99 -1.66 -8.06
C LEU A 116 6.94 -2.83 -7.76
N PHE A 117 7.09 -3.76 -8.70
CA PHE A 117 8.12 -4.80 -8.62
C PHE A 117 9.42 -4.29 -9.23
N VAL A 118 10.46 -4.15 -8.41
CA VAL A 118 11.80 -3.73 -8.88
C VAL A 118 12.87 -4.34 -7.97
N GLU A 119 13.99 -4.74 -8.57
CA GLU A 119 15.12 -5.37 -7.87
C GLU A 119 14.72 -6.62 -7.06
N GLY A 120 13.73 -7.38 -7.56
CA GLY A 120 13.31 -8.64 -6.96
C GLY A 120 12.32 -8.52 -5.80
N ASP A 121 11.82 -7.33 -5.49
CA ASP A 121 10.83 -7.14 -4.42
C ASP A 121 9.76 -6.10 -4.76
N TRP A 122 8.70 -6.06 -3.94
CA TRP A 122 7.55 -5.16 -4.13
C TRP A 122 7.63 -3.89 -3.30
N TRP A 123 7.39 -2.74 -3.91
CA TRP A 123 7.48 -1.45 -3.23
C TRP A 123 6.19 -0.67 -3.36
N TYR A 124 5.69 -0.18 -2.23
CA TYR A 124 4.47 0.61 -2.17
C TYR A 124 4.65 1.95 -2.89
N ILE A 125 3.79 2.21 -3.87
CA ILE A 125 3.77 3.47 -4.59
C ILE A 125 2.94 4.47 -3.78
N ASP A 126 3.65 5.30 -3.03
CA ASP A 126 3.03 6.39 -2.30
C ASP A 126 2.36 7.39 -3.24
N ARG A 127 1.05 7.52 -3.10
CA ARG A 127 0.32 8.64 -3.71
C ARG A 127 0.51 9.87 -2.83
N THR A 128 1.08 10.92 -3.39
CA THR A 128 0.91 12.27 -2.85
C THR A 128 -0.50 12.72 -3.24
N ARG A 129 -1.38 12.99 -2.26
CA ARG A 129 -2.59 13.76 -2.59
C ARG A 129 -2.12 15.09 -3.17
N LYS A 130 -2.48 15.40 -4.43
CA LYS A 130 -2.53 16.82 -4.82
C LYS A 130 -3.54 17.47 -3.88
N ALA A 131 -3.14 18.53 -3.20
CA ALA A 131 -4.09 19.40 -2.52
C ALA A 131 -5.16 19.79 -3.54
N ARG A 132 -6.43 19.52 -3.23
CA ARG A 132 -7.56 20.10 -3.96
C ARG A 132 -7.79 21.50 -3.44
#